data_AF-A0A957BJB8-F1
#
_entry.id   AF-A0A957BJB8-F1
#
_cell.length_a   1.000
_cell.length_b   1.000
_cell.length_c   1.000
_cell.angle_alpha   90.00
_cell.angle_beta   90.00
_cell.angle_gamma   90.00
#
_symmetry.space_group_name_H-M   'P 1'
#
loop_
_entity.id
_entity.type
_entity.pdbx_description
1 polymer ?
#
loop_
_entity_poly.entity_id
_entity_poly.type
_entity_poly.pdbx_seq_one_letter_code
_entity_poly.pdbx_strand_id
1 'polypeptide(L)'
;MKPTNWEYCTIIFRTYHNSGGGGYAGVTAFNLGLLWFEANAKGGNGRFTAAKSAEIPFAQVAEGYPQEKHPAHQEAHRNLVLALKKEGWQPVSGGGAGWWEQRFRREASSAPKTLVQKIRALFQRP
;
A
#
# COMPACT_ATOMS: atom_id res chain seq x y z
N MET A 1 -8.69 -13.90 29.29
CA MET A 1 -8.84 -12.94 28.18
C MET A 1 -7.97 -13.40 27.03
N LYS A 2 -8.53 -13.61 25.82
CA LYS A 2 -7.68 -13.83 24.63
C LYS A 2 -6.96 -12.51 24.32
N PRO A 3 -5.64 -12.48 24.13
CA PRO A 3 -4.97 -11.26 23.72
C PRO A 3 -5.58 -10.78 22.40
N THR A 4 -6.06 -9.54 22.39
CA THR A 4 -6.49 -8.85 21.17
C THR A 4 -5.22 -8.59 20.35
N ASN A 5 -4.90 -9.53 19.46
CA ASN A 5 -3.82 -9.33 18.51
C ASN A 5 -4.28 -8.30 17.49
N TRP A 6 -3.89 -7.05 17.69
CA TRP A 6 -4.07 -5.98 16.72
C TRP A 6 -3.06 -6.16 15.57
N GLU A 7 -3.53 -5.91 14.36
CA GLU A 7 -2.68 -5.70 13.19
C GLU A 7 -2.58 -4.20 12.93
N TYR A 8 -1.41 -3.75 12.52
CA TYR A 8 -1.15 -2.35 12.19
C TYR A 8 -0.63 -2.24 10.77
N CYS A 9 -1.07 -1.23 10.02
CA CYS A 9 -0.48 -0.94 8.73
C CYS A 9 -0.21 0.54 8.53
N THR A 10 0.79 0.85 7.72
CA THR A 10 1.18 2.20 7.34
C THR A 10 1.20 2.30 5.82
N ILE A 11 0.57 3.33 5.26
CA ILE A 11 0.69 3.64 3.84
C ILE A 11 2.08 4.22 3.58
N ILE A 12 2.84 3.57 2.72
CA ILE A 12 4.08 4.08 2.15
C ILE A 12 3.88 4.31 0.66
N PHE A 13 4.80 5.04 0.03
CA PHE A 13 4.92 5.02 -1.43
C PHE A 13 6.12 4.20 -1.86
N ARG A 14 6.07 3.75 -3.09
CA ARG A 14 7.16 3.10 -3.80
C ARG A 14 7.30 3.80 -5.15
N THR A 15 8.54 3.83 -5.63
CA THR A 15 8.81 4.19 -7.01
C THR A 15 9.63 3.12 -7.68
N TYR A 16 9.40 2.97 -8.98
CA TYR A 16 10.27 2.25 -9.89
C TYR A 16 10.73 3.24 -10.95
N HIS A 17 12.03 3.29 -11.19
CA HIS A 17 12.63 4.09 -12.25
C HIS A 17 13.20 3.13 -13.27
N ASN A 18 12.85 3.29 -14.54
CA ASN A 18 13.52 2.53 -15.58
C ASN A 18 14.92 3.12 -15.78
N SER A 19 15.92 2.49 -15.18
CA SER A 19 17.34 2.80 -15.40
C SER A 19 17.78 2.30 -16.76
N GLY A 20 17.16 2.79 -17.85
CA GLY A 20 17.62 2.57 -19.20
C GLY A 20 18.96 3.29 -19.39
N GLY A 21 20.06 2.55 -19.19
CA GLY A 21 21.41 3.08 -19.24
C GLY A 21 21.81 3.64 -20.61
N GLY A 22 22.63 4.69 -20.56
CA GLY A 22 23.70 4.97 -21.51
C GLY A 22 23.36 5.12 -23.01
N GLY A 23 23.43 6.37 -23.48
CA GLY A 23 24.08 6.68 -24.76
C GLY A 23 23.33 6.33 -26.03
N TYR A 24 22.24 7.05 -26.34
CA TYR A 24 21.97 7.42 -27.73
C TYR A 24 21.58 8.89 -27.77
N ALA A 25 22.52 9.69 -28.29
CA ALA A 25 22.29 11.06 -28.71
C ALA A 25 21.15 11.09 -29.74
N GLY A 26 20.12 11.90 -29.50
CA GLY A 26 19.22 12.36 -30.56
C GLY A 26 17.73 12.13 -30.37
N VAL A 27 17.29 11.38 -29.36
CA VAL A 27 15.85 11.27 -29.04
C VAL A 27 15.66 11.46 -27.54
N THR A 28 14.76 12.36 -27.17
CA THR A 28 14.26 12.63 -25.83
C THR A 28 13.72 11.34 -25.19
N ALA A 29 14.61 10.52 -24.65
CA ALA A 29 14.24 9.36 -23.85
C ALA A 29 13.66 9.90 -22.52
N PHE A 30 12.34 10.04 -22.49
CA PHE A 30 11.60 10.33 -21.27
C PHE A 30 11.99 9.28 -20.22
N ASN A 31 12.62 9.71 -19.11
CA ASN A 31 12.89 8.85 -17.98
C ASN A 31 11.58 8.56 -17.26
N LEU A 32 10.81 7.63 -17.81
CA LEU A 32 9.52 7.22 -17.27
C LEU A 32 9.73 6.37 -16.02
N GLY A 33 9.06 6.73 -14.94
CA GLY A 33 8.97 5.95 -13.72
C GLY A 33 7.52 5.65 -13.36
N LEU A 34 7.35 4.72 -12.42
CA LEU A 34 6.05 4.36 -11.84
C LEU A 34 6.07 4.67 -10.35
N LEU A 35 5.00 5.30 -9.87
CA LEU A 35 4.75 5.55 -8.46
C LEU A 35 3.48 4.81 -8.03
N TRP A 36 3.51 4.19 -6.86
CA TRP A 36 2.31 3.61 -6.24
C TRP A 36 2.40 3.65 -4.72
N PHE A 37 1.25 3.48 -4.07
CA PHE A 37 1.14 3.38 -2.62
C PHE A 37 0.94 1.93 -2.18
N GLU A 38 1.56 1.55 -1.08
CA GLU A 38 1.40 0.24 -0.43
C GLU A 38 1.04 0.42 1.03
N ALA A 39 0.02 -0.30 1.49
CA ALA A 39 -0.30 -0.40 2.90
C ALA A 39 0.49 -1.56 3.51
N ASN A 40 1.66 -1.27 4.07
CA ASN A 40 2.51 -2.27 4.70
C ASN A 40 1.99 -2.59 6.11
N ALA A 41 1.55 -3.84 6.28
CA ALA A 41 0.98 -4.33 7.52
C ALA A 41 1.95 -5.22 8.29
N LYS A 42 1.76 -5.25 9.62
CA LYS A 42 2.40 -6.17 10.55
C LYS A 42 1.32 -6.73 11.49
N GLY A 43 1.26 -8.04 11.58
CA GLY A 43 0.37 -8.77 12.47
C GLY A 43 1.06 -9.97 13.11
N GLY A 44 0.27 -10.85 13.74
CA GLY A 44 0.79 -12.05 14.41
C GLY A 44 1.51 -13.03 13.47
N ASN A 45 1.22 -12.98 12.17
CA ASN A 45 1.83 -13.85 11.15
C ASN A 45 3.01 -13.17 10.40
N GLY A 46 3.52 -12.05 10.91
CA GLY A 46 4.62 -11.31 10.30
C GLY A 46 4.17 -10.09 9.48
N ARG A 47 4.98 -9.71 8.48
CA ARG A 47 4.76 -8.54 7.63
C ARG A 47 4.10 -8.96 6.31
N PHE A 48 3.16 -8.16 5.84
CA PHE A 48 2.44 -8.39 4.58
C PHE A 48 1.96 -7.07 3.98
N THR A 49 1.60 -7.07 2.70
CA THR A 49 0.95 -5.92 2.06
C THR A 49 -0.56 -6.06 2.20
N ALA A 50 -1.20 -5.17 2.95
CA ALA A 50 -2.65 -5.18 3.15
C ALA A 50 -3.40 -4.74 1.88
N ALA A 51 -2.88 -3.74 1.17
CA ALA A 51 -3.43 -3.26 -0.09
C ALA A 51 -2.38 -2.49 -0.89
N LYS A 52 -2.59 -2.37 -2.21
CA LYS A 52 -1.75 -1.61 -3.15
C LYS A 52 -2.65 -0.71 -4.01
N SER A 53 -2.22 0.52 -4.27
CA SER A 53 -2.91 1.42 -5.20
C SER A 53 -2.64 1.06 -6.66
N ALA A 54 -3.32 1.73 -7.59
CA ALA A 54 -2.90 1.77 -8.98
C ALA A 54 -1.49 2.38 -9.11
N GLU A 55 -0.77 1.96 -10.15
CA GLU A 55 0.52 2.52 -10.55
C GLU A 55 0.32 3.76 -11.42
N ILE A 56 1.11 4.80 -11.15
CA ILE A 56 0.98 6.11 -11.76
C ILE A 56 2.28 6.42 -12.49
N PRO A 57 2.25 6.67 -13.82
CA PRO A 57 3.44 7.06 -14.54
C PRO A 57 3.87 8.49 -14.18
N PHE A 58 5.17 8.73 -14.07
CA PHE A 58 5.77 10.06 -13.96
C PHE A 58 6.95 10.20 -14.93
N ALA A 59 7.21 11.42 -15.39
CA ALA A 59 8.10 11.67 -16.53
C ALA A 59 9.55 12.04 -16.14
N GLN A 60 9.80 12.42 -14.88
CA GLN A 60 11.12 12.86 -14.44
C GLN A 60 11.54 12.21 -13.12
N VAL A 61 12.82 11.81 -13.04
CA VAL A 61 13.43 11.17 -11.87
C VAL A 61 13.33 12.04 -10.60
N ALA A 62 13.40 13.37 -10.76
CA ALA A 62 13.27 14.33 -9.66
C ALA A 62 11.86 14.41 -9.05
N GLU A 63 10.84 13.87 -9.74
CA GLU A 63 9.45 13.80 -9.28
C GLU A 63 9.13 12.50 -8.53
N GLY A 64 10.14 11.69 -8.18
CA GLY A 64 9.99 10.37 -7.55
C GLY A 64 9.40 10.36 -6.13
N TYR A 65 8.62 11.37 -5.75
CA TYR A 65 7.88 11.47 -4.51
C TYR A 65 6.42 11.87 -4.74
N PRO A 66 5.47 11.47 -3.88
CA PRO A 66 4.08 11.84 -4.05
C PRO A 66 3.84 13.34 -3.85
N GLN A 67 3.49 14.01 -4.94
CA GLN A 67 3.07 15.42 -4.92
C GLN A 67 1.62 15.57 -4.41
N GLU A 68 1.42 16.39 -3.38
CA GLU A 68 0.11 16.61 -2.75
C GLU A 68 -0.91 17.24 -3.71
N LYS A 69 -0.45 18.13 -4.60
CA LYS A 69 -1.34 18.82 -5.54
C LYS A 69 -1.61 18.02 -6.82
N HIS A 70 -0.97 16.85 -7.00
CA HIS A 70 -1.11 16.06 -8.22
C HIS A 70 -2.38 15.19 -8.16
N PRO A 71 -3.37 15.38 -9.05
CA PRO A 71 -4.68 14.72 -8.96
C PRO A 71 -4.60 13.20 -8.93
N ALA A 72 -3.76 12.60 -9.79
CA ALA A 72 -3.61 11.15 -9.85
C ALA A 72 -3.02 10.56 -8.55
N HIS A 73 -2.12 11.29 -7.87
CA HIS A 73 -1.53 10.83 -6.61
C HIS A 73 -2.58 10.83 -5.51
N GLN A 74 -3.35 11.92 -5.43
CA GLN A 74 -4.46 12.08 -4.49
C GLN A 74 -5.53 11.01 -4.71
N GLU A 75 -5.88 10.73 -5.97
CA GLU A 75 -6.86 9.70 -6.31
C GLU A 75 -6.39 8.29 -5.93
N ALA A 76 -5.17 7.91 -6.32
CA ALA A 76 -4.61 6.60 -5.99
C ALA A 76 -4.51 6.38 -4.47
N HIS A 77 -4.09 7.42 -3.73
CA HIS A 77 -4.05 7.38 -2.27
C HIS A 77 -5.44 7.22 -1.65
N ARG A 78 -6.40 8.05 -2.07
CA ARG A 78 -7.79 7.99 -1.60
C ARG A 78 -8.42 6.63 -1.85
N ASN A 79 -8.20 6.07 -3.04
CA ASN A 79 -8.73 4.75 -3.41
C ASN A 79 -8.12 3.65 -2.55
N LEU A 80 -6.82 3.73 -2.23
CA LEU A 80 -6.18 2.82 -1.28
C LEU A 80 -6.78 2.94 0.13
N VAL A 81 -6.98 4.15 0.62
CA VAL A 81 -7.62 4.39 1.93
C VAL A 81 -9.04 3.82 1.98
N LEU A 82 -9.82 3.98 0.90
CA LEU A 82 -11.16 3.40 0.80
C LEU A 82 -11.12 1.87 0.79
N ALA A 83 -10.16 1.27 0.08
CA ALA A 83 -9.97 -0.18 0.08
C ALA A 83 -9.63 -0.71 1.49
N LEU A 84 -8.73 -0.04 2.21
CA LEU A 84 -8.40 -0.38 3.59
C LEU A 84 -9.62 -0.31 4.51
N LYS A 85 -10.39 0.77 4.44
CA LYS A 85 -11.62 0.91 5.24
C LYS A 85 -12.63 -0.19 4.94
N LYS A 86 -12.79 -0.57 3.66
CA LYS A 86 -13.66 -1.68 3.25
C LYS A 86 -13.21 -3.02 3.82
N GLU A 87 -11.91 -3.20 4.04
CA GLU A 87 -11.33 -4.39 4.68
C GLU A 87 -11.31 -4.33 6.22
N GLY A 88 -11.99 -3.35 6.82
CA GLY A 88 -12.12 -3.22 8.27
C GLY A 88 -10.92 -2.55 8.95
N TRP A 89 -10.00 -1.94 8.19
CA TRP A 89 -8.94 -1.12 8.75
C TRP A 89 -9.49 0.23 9.23
N GLN A 90 -9.14 0.59 10.46
CA GLN A 90 -9.55 1.84 11.09
C GLN A 90 -8.35 2.80 11.15
N PRO A 91 -8.50 4.07 10.76
CA PRO A 91 -7.42 5.05 10.87
C PRO A 91 -7.05 5.27 12.33
N VAL A 92 -5.76 5.46 12.59
CA VAL A 92 -5.25 5.83 13.92
C VAL A 92 -4.52 7.16 13.86
N SER A 93 -4.53 7.89 14.98
CA SER A 93 -3.77 9.12 15.13
C SER A 93 -2.26 8.87 15.00
N GLY A 94 -1.57 9.81 14.38
CA GLY A 94 -0.15 9.70 14.05
C GLY A 94 0.05 9.32 12.59
N GLY A 95 0.48 10.29 11.78
CA GLY A 95 1.03 10.05 10.45
C GLY A 95 2.55 9.90 10.52
N GLY A 96 3.20 9.79 9.38
CA GLY A 96 4.64 10.05 9.30
C GLY A 96 4.95 11.27 8.45
N ALA A 97 6.05 11.21 7.72
CA ALA A 97 6.74 12.41 7.22
C ALA A 97 6.03 13.12 6.06
N GLY A 98 5.10 12.45 5.37
CA GLY A 98 4.39 12.99 4.21
C GLY A 98 2.88 12.88 4.32
N TRP A 99 2.17 13.69 3.51
CA TRP A 99 0.69 13.75 3.48
C TRP A 99 0.04 12.39 3.17
N TRP A 100 0.74 11.52 2.46
CA TRP A 100 0.28 10.18 2.10
C TRP A 100 0.42 9.16 3.25
N GLU A 101 1.28 9.43 4.23
CA GLU A 101 1.62 8.44 5.27
C GLU A 101 0.55 8.40 6.35
N GLN A 102 -0.45 7.55 6.14
CA GLN A 102 -1.51 7.27 7.12
C GLN A 102 -1.33 5.90 7.76
N ARG A 103 -1.68 5.82 9.04
CA ARG A 103 -1.63 4.59 9.83
C ARG A 103 -3.03 4.06 10.10
N PHE A 104 -3.14 2.75 10.11
CA PHE A 104 -4.38 2.05 10.41
C PHE A 104 -4.14 0.88 11.34
N ARG A 105 -5.22 0.44 11.99
CA ARG A 105 -5.25 -0.81 12.75
C ARG A 105 -6.51 -1.61 12.45
N ARG A 106 -6.46 -2.92 12.64
CA ARG A 106 -7.64 -3.78 12.71
C ARG A 106 -7.43 -4.90 13.71
N GLU A 107 -8.51 -5.51 14.17
CA GLU A 107 -8.39 -6.73 14.96
C GLU A 107 -7.99 -7.91 14.06
N ALA A 108 -7.06 -8.77 14.50
CA ALA A 108 -6.71 -9.95 13.71
C ALA A 108 -7.89 -10.91 13.51
N SER A 109 -8.87 -10.90 14.43
CA SER A 109 -10.14 -11.63 14.31
C SER A 109 -11.03 -11.13 13.18
N SER A 110 -10.93 -9.85 12.82
CA SER A 110 -11.70 -9.25 11.72
C SER A 110 -11.00 -9.38 10.36
N ALA A 111 -9.77 -9.92 10.32
CA ALA A 111 -9.06 -10.13 9.08
C ALA A 111 -9.80 -11.14 8.18
N PRO A 112 -9.91 -10.90 6.87
CA PRO A 112 -10.46 -11.87 5.94
C PRO A 112 -9.70 -13.20 6.06
N LYS A 113 -10.42 -14.29 6.33
CA LYS A 113 -9.80 -15.62 6.38
C LYS A 113 -9.17 -15.92 5.03
N THR A 114 -7.92 -16.38 5.04
CA THR A 114 -7.27 -16.88 3.83
C THR A 114 -8.01 -18.10 3.28
N LEU A 115 -7.83 -18.41 2.00
CA LEU A 115 -8.42 -19.59 1.39
C LEU A 115 -8.06 -20.87 2.18
N VAL A 116 -6.80 -20.99 2.60
CA VAL A 116 -6.32 -22.11 3.43
C VAL A 116 -7.05 -22.20 4.78
N GLN A 117 -7.28 -21.07 5.44
CA GLN A 117 -8.03 -21.02 6.70
C GLN A 117 -9.51 -21.35 6.51
N LYS A 118 -10.11 -20.92 5.40
CA LYS A 118 -11.48 -21.31 5.03
C LYS A 118 -11.59 -22.81 4.79
N ILE A 119 -10.66 -23.38 4.03
CA ILE A 119 -10.60 -24.81 3.74
C ILE A 119 -10.42 -25.62 5.03
N ARG A 120 -9.47 -25.27 5.90
CA ARG A 120 -9.31 -25.95 7.22
C ARG A 120 -10.58 -25.90 8.06
N ALA A 121 -11.27 -24.77 8.10
CA ALA A 121 -12.50 -24.64 8.88
C ALA A 121 -13.64 -25.52 8.34
N LEU A 122 -13.67 -25.82 7.03
CA LEU A 122 -14.64 -26.73 6.44
C LEU A 122 -14.41 -28.18 6.87
N PHE A 123 -13.14 -28.61 7.01
CA PHE A 123 -12.77 -29.96 7.43
C PHE A 123 -12.75 -30.18 8.96
N GLN A 124 -12.99 -29.14 9.76
CA GLN A 124 -13.08 -29.21 11.22
C GLN A 124 -14.53 -29.21 11.74
N ARG A 125 -15.53 -29.22 10.85
CA ARG A 125 -16.94 -29.40 11.25
C ARG A 125 -17.20 -30.90 11.49
N PRO A 126 -17.70 -31.29 12.69
CA PRO A 126 -18.10 -32.67 12.97
C PRO A 126 -19.31 -33.10 12.14
#